data_AF-A0AAX2TMW3-F1
#
_entry.id   AF-A0AAX2TMW3-F1
#
_cell.length_a   1.000
_cell.length_b   1.000
_cell.length_c   1.000
_cell.angle_alpha   90.00
_cell.angle_beta   90.00
_cell.angle_gamma   90.00
#
_symmetry.space_group_name_H-M   'P 1'
#
loop_
_entity.id
_entity.type
_entity.pdbx_description
1 polymer ?
#
loop_
_entity_poly.entity_id
_entity_poly.type
_entity_poly.pdbx_seq_one_letter_code
_entity_poly.pdbx_strand_id
1 'polypeptide(L)'
;DDHPIYGRLYQTPFADKIRNEVGIATIAVGAISEADHANSIIAAGRADLCAIARPHLADPAWTLHEAAKIGIKQIAWPKQYLSGKSQYEANLERAAAGGKA
;
A
#
# COMPACT_ATOMS: atom_id res chain seq x y z
N ASP A 1 0.72 -11.57 30.48
CA ASP A 1 0.38 -12.25 29.22
C ASP A 1 0.61 -11.32 28.05
N ASP A 2 1.75 -11.48 27.38
CA ASP A 2 2.21 -10.56 26.33
C ASP A 2 1.76 -11.06 24.95
N HIS A 3 0.44 -11.24 24.78
CA HIS A 3 -0.14 -11.64 23.51
C HIS A 3 -0.39 -10.40 22.64
N PRO A 4 0.18 -10.33 21.43
CA PRO A 4 -0.10 -9.21 20.54
C PRO A 4 -1.59 -9.18 20.21
N ILE A 5 -2.22 -8.01 20.38
CA ILE A 5 -3.57 -7.79 19.85
C ILE A 5 -3.44 -7.63 18.34
N TYR A 6 -3.77 -8.69 17.61
CA TYR A 6 -3.73 -8.68 16.16
C TYR A 6 -4.94 -7.92 15.59
N GLY A 7 -4.68 -7.10 14.57
CA GLY A 7 -5.68 -6.29 13.89
C GLY A 7 -5.09 -5.57 12.70
N ARG A 8 -5.91 -4.77 12.00
CA ARG A 8 -5.45 -3.90 10.93
C ARG A 8 -4.46 -2.88 11.51
N LEU A 9 -3.30 -2.74 10.88
CA LEU A 9 -2.28 -1.74 11.25
C LEU A 9 -1.82 -1.80 12.72
N TYR A 10 -1.80 -2.99 13.32
CA TYR A 10 -1.59 -3.16 14.76
C TYR A 10 -0.23 -2.68 15.29
N GLN A 11 0.81 -2.61 14.45
CA GLN A 11 2.12 -2.07 14.86
C GLN A 11 2.30 -0.59 14.53
N THR A 12 1.41 0.01 13.73
CA THR A 12 1.49 1.43 13.35
C THR A 12 1.56 2.37 14.56
N PRO A 13 0.83 2.16 15.67
CA PRO A 13 0.96 3.02 16.85
C PRO A 13 2.37 3.05 17.46
N PHE A 14 3.15 1.97 17.31
CA PHE A 14 4.53 1.94 17.79
C PHE A 14 5.48 2.76 16.89
N ALA A 15 5.32 2.64 15.57
CA ALA A 15 6.06 3.46 14.61
C ALA A 15 5.75 4.96 14.80
N ASP A 16 4.47 5.29 14.96
CA ASP A 16 3.97 6.64 15.23
C ASP A 16 4.61 7.25 16.48
N LYS A 17 4.56 6.50 17.59
CA LYS A 17 5.17 6.90 18.86
C LYS A 17 6.66 7.18 18.72
N ILE A 18 7.42 6.25 18.13
CA ILE A 18 8.88 6.43 17.97
C ILE A 18 9.17 7.63 17.07
N ARG A 19 8.44 7.77 15.95
CA ARG A 19 8.62 8.88 15.02
C ARG A 19 8.39 10.23 15.69
N ASN A 20 7.27 10.38 16.38
CA ASN A 20 6.80 11.67 16.88
C ASN A 20 7.35 12.03 18.27
N GLU A 21 7.68 11.06 19.12
CA GLU A 21 8.30 11.32 20.42
C GLU A 21 9.83 11.40 20.36
N VAL A 22 10.48 10.59 19.51
CA VAL A 22 11.96 10.53 19.42
C VAL A 22 12.48 11.38 18.26
N GLY A 23 11.66 11.66 17.25
CA GLY A 23 12.06 12.49 16.10
C GLY A 23 12.95 11.76 15.09
N ILE A 24 12.91 10.43 15.05
CA ILE A 24 13.67 9.60 14.10
C ILE A 24 12.73 9.04 13.03
N ALA A 25 13.19 8.98 11.79
CA ALA A 25 12.42 8.41 10.70
C ALA A 25 12.08 6.93 10.96
N THR A 26 10.83 6.54 10.69
CA THR A 26 10.36 5.17 10.94
C THR A 26 9.74 4.52 9.71
N ILE A 27 9.78 3.18 9.72
CA ILE A 27 9.09 2.33 8.73
C ILE A 27 7.99 1.57 9.47
N ALA A 28 6.72 1.83 9.14
CA ALA A 28 5.61 1.06 9.68
C ALA A 28 5.51 -0.30 8.97
N VAL A 29 5.14 -1.34 9.72
CA VAL A 29 4.89 -2.69 9.22
C VAL A 29 3.65 -3.26 9.92
N GLY A 30 3.20 -4.45 9.49
CA GLY A 30 2.15 -5.19 10.18
C GLY A 30 0.75 -4.96 9.61
N ALA A 31 0.28 -5.95 8.84
CA ALA A 31 -1.06 -5.96 8.23
C ALA A 31 -1.36 -4.74 7.33
N ILE A 32 -0.34 -4.22 6.64
CA ILE A 32 -0.49 -3.27 5.53
C ILE A 32 -0.63 -4.11 4.25
N SER A 33 -1.76 -3.97 3.56
CA SER A 33 -2.17 -4.88 2.46
C SER A 33 -2.75 -4.18 1.24
N GLU A 34 -3.06 -2.89 1.36
CA GLU A 34 -3.69 -2.06 0.32
C GLU A 34 -2.97 -0.71 0.27
N ALA A 35 -2.95 -0.06 -0.90
CA ALA A 35 -2.36 1.28 -1.02
C ALA A 35 -3.00 2.29 -0.07
N ASP A 36 -4.32 2.21 0.18
CA ASP A 36 -5.02 3.11 1.09
C ASP A 36 -4.55 2.98 2.55
N HIS A 37 -4.16 1.77 2.98
CA HIS A 37 -3.54 1.58 4.29
C HIS A 37 -2.21 2.33 4.38
N ALA A 38 -1.34 2.19 3.37
CA ALA A 38 -0.06 2.88 3.34
C ALA A 38 -0.25 4.40 3.27
N ASN A 39 -1.15 4.88 2.39
CA ASN A 39 -1.46 6.29 2.26
C ASN A 39 -1.98 6.89 3.58
N SER A 40 -2.86 6.18 4.28
CA SER A 40 -3.41 6.61 5.58
C SER A 40 -2.36 6.66 6.71
N ILE A 41 -1.28 5.90 6.62
CA ILE A 41 -0.17 5.95 7.58
C ILE A 41 0.70 7.16 7.30
N ILE A 42 1.15 7.30 6.04
CA ILE A 42 2.07 8.36 5.62
C ILE A 42 1.41 9.74 5.70
N ALA A 43 0.20 9.88 5.17
CA ALA A 43 -0.53 11.16 5.18
C ALA A 43 -0.86 11.63 6.60
N ALA A 44 -1.01 10.71 7.55
CA ALA A 44 -1.23 11.02 8.96
C ALA A 44 0.08 11.33 9.72
N GLY A 45 1.24 11.27 9.08
CA GLY A 45 2.54 11.50 9.74
C GLY A 45 2.91 10.42 10.77
N ARG A 46 2.36 9.21 10.63
CA ARG A 46 2.59 8.09 11.57
C ARG A 46 3.80 7.24 11.24
N ALA A 47 4.33 7.36 10.03
CA ALA A 47 5.60 6.79 9.60
C ALA A 47 6.10 7.53 8.36
N ASP A 48 7.36 7.32 8.00
CA ASP A 48 7.97 7.90 6.80
C ASP A 48 7.97 6.90 5.63
N LEU A 49 7.93 5.60 5.92
CA LEU A 49 7.76 4.52 4.95
C LEU A 49 6.83 3.42 5.48
N CYS A 50 6.37 2.56 4.57
CA CYS A 50 5.61 1.35 4.89
C CYS A 50 6.30 0.11 4.32
N ALA A 51 6.53 -0.90 5.16
CA ALA A 51 7.04 -2.20 4.75
C ALA A 51 5.88 -3.17 4.47
N ILE A 52 5.87 -3.72 3.26
CA ILE A 52 4.85 -4.64 2.76
C ILE A 52 5.50 -6.01 2.56
N ALA A 53 4.88 -7.07 3.08
CA ALA A 53 5.47 -8.42 3.07
C ALA A 53 4.56 -9.43 2.36
N ARG A 54 3.56 -9.98 3.06
CA ARG A 54 2.63 -10.99 2.51
C ARG A 54 1.96 -10.59 1.18
N PRO A 55 1.59 -9.31 0.95
CA PRO A 55 1.06 -8.92 -0.35
C PRO A 55 2.04 -9.12 -1.50
N HIS A 56 3.33 -8.79 -1.33
CA HIS A 56 4.37 -9.05 -2.34
C HIS A 56 4.64 -10.54 -2.55
N LEU A 57 4.44 -11.39 -1.53
CA LEU A 57 4.53 -12.84 -1.70
C LEU A 57 3.38 -13.40 -2.54
N ALA A 58 2.18 -12.86 -2.40
CA ALA A 58 1.01 -13.26 -3.18
C ALA A 58 1.03 -12.65 -4.59
N ASP A 59 1.57 -11.44 -4.74
CA ASP A 59 1.65 -10.68 -5.98
C ASP A 59 2.97 -9.89 -6.04
N PRO A 60 4.00 -10.38 -6.76
CA PRO A 60 5.28 -9.67 -6.85
C PRO A 60 5.17 -8.28 -7.49
N ALA A 61 4.13 -8.02 -8.30
CA ALA A 61 3.86 -6.73 -8.93
C ALA A 61 2.89 -5.87 -8.11
N TRP A 62 2.61 -6.23 -6.85
CA TRP A 62 1.63 -5.58 -5.97
C TRP A 62 1.74 -4.05 -5.99
N THR A 63 2.93 -3.49 -5.89
CA THR A 63 3.12 -2.03 -5.89
C THR A 63 2.62 -1.37 -7.18
N LEU A 64 2.85 -2.00 -8.35
CA LEU A 64 2.39 -1.50 -9.64
C LEU A 64 0.87 -1.63 -9.77
N HIS A 65 0.33 -2.76 -9.34
CA HIS A 65 -1.10 -3.05 -9.38
C HIS A 65 -1.89 -2.13 -8.44
N GLU A 66 -1.43 -1.94 -7.21
CA GLU A 66 -2.08 -1.04 -6.26
C GLU A 66 -2.03 0.42 -6.72
N ALA A 67 -0.90 0.89 -7.25
CA ALA A 67 -0.80 2.23 -7.83
C ALA A 67 -1.84 2.44 -8.95
N ALA A 68 -2.00 1.45 -9.84
CA ALA A 68 -3.02 1.50 -10.88
C ALA A 68 -4.45 1.49 -10.32
N LYS A 69 -4.74 0.69 -9.28
CA LYS A 69 -6.06 0.64 -8.60
C LYS A 69 -6.47 1.98 -8.01
N ILE A 70 -5.52 2.72 -7.43
CA ILE A 70 -5.77 4.07 -6.90
C ILE A 70 -5.60 5.19 -7.93
N GLY A 71 -5.44 4.84 -9.22
CA GLY A 71 -5.43 5.80 -10.33
C GLY A 71 -4.09 6.52 -10.57
N ILE A 72 -3.00 6.09 -9.93
CA ILE A 72 -1.65 6.65 -10.15
C ILE A 72 -1.03 6.02 -11.41
N LYS A 73 -1.16 6.71 -12.54
CA LYS A 73 -0.71 6.23 -13.86
C LYS A 73 0.74 6.58 -14.21
N GLN A 74 1.34 7.54 -13.50
CA GLN A 74 2.69 8.04 -13.75
C GLN A 74 3.80 7.11 -13.28
N ILE A 75 3.47 5.99 -12.62
CA ILE A 75 4.47 4.99 -12.24
C ILE A 75 5.04 4.34 -13.50
N ALA A 76 6.37 4.39 -13.62
CA ALA A 76 7.10 3.72 -14.67
C ALA A 76 7.00 2.20 -14.47
N TRP A 77 6.52 1.50 -15.50
CA TRP A 77 6.58 0.04 -15.56
C TRP A 77 7.78 -0.36 -16.43
N PRO A 78 8.37 -1.54 -16.21
CA PRO A 78 9.35 -2.09 -17.14
C PRO A 78 8.83 -2.06 -18.58
N LYS A 79 9.67 -1.68 -19.55
CA LYS A 79 9.25 -1.48 -20.95
C LYS A 79 8.54 -2.71 -21.54
N GLN A 80 8.95 -3.90 -21.11
CA GLN A 80 8.41 -5.19 -21.53
C GLN A 80 6.96 -5.41 -21.05
N TYR A 81 6.49 -4.67 -20.05
CA TYR A 81 5.17 -4.85 -19.43
C TYR A 81 4.16 -3.78 -19.85
N LEU A 82 4.52 -2.85 -20.74
CA LEU A 82 3.64 -1.73 -21.10
C LEU A 82 2.31 -2.17 -21.73
N SER A 83 2.31 -3.21 -22.57
CA SER A 83 1.05 -3.78 -23.09
C SER A 83 0.16 -4.34 -21.99
N GLY A 84 0.76 -5.02 -21.00
CA GLY A 84 0.09 -5.51 -19.80
C GLY A 84 -0.46 -4.39 -18.92
N LYS A 85 0.31 -3.29 -18.74
CA LYS A 85 -0.14 -2.09 -18.02
C LYS A 85 -1.43 -1.54 -18.61
N SER A 86 -1.44 -1.27 -19.92
CA SER A 86 -2.60 -0.69 -20.61
C SER A 86 -3.83 -1.58 -20.50
N GLN A 87 -3.67 -2.90 -20.63
CA GLN A 87 -4.77 -3.84 -20.45
C GLN A 87 -5.28 -3.86 -19.00
N TYR A 88 -4.38 -3.89 -18.01
CA TYR A 88 -4.72 -3.92 -16.60
C TYR A 88 -5.50 -2.66 -16.18
N GLU A 89 -5.01 -1.48 -16.55
CA GLU A 89 -5.66 -0.19 -16.27
C GLU A 89 -7.05 -0.12 -16.93
N ALA A 90 -7.19 -0.52 -18.20
CA ALA A 90 -8.48 -0.54 -18.88
C ALA A 90 -9.48 -1.52 -18.22
N ASN A 91 -9.00 -2.65 -17.67
CA ASN A 91 -9.84 -3.59 -16.93
C ASN A 91 -10.37 -2.98 -15.64
N LEU A 92 -9.52 -2.27 -14.89
CA LEU A 92 -9.92 -1.57 -13.67
C LEU A 92 -10.97 -0.48 -13.96
N GLU A 93 -10.76 0.30 -15.02
CA GLU A 93 -11.72 1.33 -15.44
C GLU A 93 -13.08 0.73 -15.81
N ARG A 94 -13.09 -0.37 -16.57
CA ARG A 94 -14.32 -1.09 -16.92
C ARG A 94 -15.02 -1.65 -15.69
N ALA A 95 -14.29 -2.23 -14.74
CA ALA A 95 -14.85 -2.73 -13.49
C ALA A 95 -15.48 -1.60 -12.66
N ALA A 96 -14.82 -0.45 -12.58
CA ALA A 96 -15.33 0.73 -11.87
C ALA A 96 -16.57 1.34 -12.54
N ALA A 97 -16.68 1.27 -13.88
CA ALA A 97 -17.85 1.73 -14.63
C ALA A 97 -19.04 0.77 -14.53
N GLY A 98 -18.78 -0.55 -14.56
CA GLY A 98 -19.81 -1.59 -14.49
C GLY A 98 -20.47 -1.72 -13.11
N GLY A 99 -19.80 -1.31 -12.03
CA GLY A 99 -20.37 -1.27 -10.68
C GLY A 99 -21.28 -0.08 -10.39
N LYS A 100 -21.51 0.82 -11.37
CA LYS A 100 -22.38 2.01 -11.24
C LYS A 100 -23.74 1.85 -11.93
N ALA A 101 -24.10 0.64 -12.35
CA ALA A 101 -25.40 0.30 -12.93
C ALA A 101 -26.32 -0.38 -11.90
#